data_AF-A0A3G1L1T3-F1
#
_entry.id   AF-A0A3G1L1T3-F1
#
_cell.length_a   1.000
_cell.length_b   1.000
_cell.length_c   1.000
_cell.angle_alpha   90.00
_cell.angle_beta   90.00
_cell.angle_gamma   90.00
#
_symmetry.space_group_name_H-M   'P 1'
#
loop_
_entity.id
_entity.type
_entity.pdbx_description
1 polymer ?
#
loop_
_entity_poly.entity_id
_entity_poly.type
_entity_poly.pdbx_seq_one_letter_code
_entity_poly.pdbx_strand_id
1 'polypeptide(L)'
;MEIYRAACNSIHFRLIGGSSTYDHGRFVYKNHIDGIPFITDSSDDSFINDFNAILEHYHIDYIYPSMDGVVYKLAEFSQRLAATLIAPDFFTTSVCRSKRKTYDLFKHILVVPKEYMSPDEVESFPVFLKPDVGQGSAGTQVARDMDQLKFYLKQNPSLMILEYLPGKEYTVDCFTNRAGRLVFVGGRDRKRIKSGISINATQAYHDQFFFVAEKINSLLHQKGGWFFQLKENARGELSLLEVAARIAGTSTFFRGKGINLPLLTMFTFNGQQIDDVLENKYDLELDRALYNRFRIDLKYSHVYLDYDDTVVIDGQVNPLMIAFIFQCLNEQIPVHLITKHEKDIQAELEQKRLTHLFDEIIHLQRSEEKYVRIQERDAIFIDDSYNERRKVFENKGIPVFDTHMLECLLK
;
A
#
# COMPACT_ATOMS: atom_id res chain seq x y z
N MET A 1 0.01 4.39 -0.82
CA MET A 1 0.87 3.64 0.13
C MET A 1 1.65 2.48 -0.49
N GLU A 2 1.11 1.70 -1.43
CA GLU A 2 1.87 0.55 -1.96
C GLU A 2 3.20 0.94 -2.63
N ILE A 3 3.20 2.02 -3.43
CA ILE A 3 4.41 2.57 -4.05
C ILE A 3 5.49 2.87 -2.99
N TYR A 4 5.12 3.53 -1.88
CA TYR A 4 6.04 3.79 -0.77
C TYR A 4 6.62 2.49 -0.20
N ARG A 5 5.77 1.53 0.17
CA ARG A 5 6.24 0.25 0.76
C ARG A 5 7.14 -0.55 -0.17
N ALA A 6 6.92 -0.41 -1.47
CA ALA A 6 7.71 -1.04 -2.50
C ALA A 6 9.10 -0.41 -2.68
N ALA A 7 9.27 0.87 -2.38
CA ALA A 7 10.48 1.61 -2.70
C ALA A 7 11.16 2.32 -1.51
N CYS A 8 10.60 2.30 -0.29
CA CYS A 8 11.09 3.10 0.84
C CYS A 8 12.51 2.74 1.30
N ASN A 9 12.96 1.51 1.04
CA ASN A 9 14.32 1.04 1.33
C ASN A 9 15.22 1.01 0.08
N SER A 10 14.76 1.57 -1.04
CA SER A 10 15.58 1.66 -2.25
C SER A 10 16.64 2.74 -2.09
N ILE A 11 17.90 2.39 -2.36
CA ILE A 11 19.01 3.36 -2.42
C ILE A 11 19.02 4.16 -3.72
N HIS A 12 18.23 3.74 -4.72
CA HIS A 12 18.24 4.35 -6.06
C HIS A 12 17.25 5.50 -6.21
N PHE A 13 16.26 5.59 -5.30
CA PHE A 13 15.20 6.58 -5.38
C PHE A 13 14.95 7.24 -4.03
N ARG A 14 15.06 8.57 -4.00
CA ARG A 14 14.61 9.36 -2.85
C ARG A 14 13.11 9.59 -2.96
N LEU A 15 12.33 9.03 -2.04
CA LEU A 15 10.88 9.21 -2.04
C LEU A 15 10.46 10.51 -1.35
N ILE A 16 9.55 11.24 -1.98
CA ILE A 16 8.83 12.39 -1.43
C ILE A 16 7.34 12.11 -1.59
N GLY A 17 6.61 12.08 -0.48
CA GLY A 17 5.16 11.97 -0.48
C GLY A 17 4.51 13.31 -0.80
N GLY A 18 3.32 13.29 -1.38
CA GLY A 18 2.60 14.52 -1.71
C GLY A 18 1.10 14.32 -1.63
N SER A 19 0.39 15.27 -1.01
CA SER A 19 -1.05 15.21 -0.88
C SER A 19 -1.70 16.60 -0.97
N SER A 20 -2.94 16.64 -1.45
CA SER A 20 -3.77 17.86 -1.45
C SER A 20 -4.40 18.15 -0.09
N THR A 21 -4.62 17.11 0.72
CA THR A 21 -5.24 17.19 2.05
C THR A 21 -4.36 16.56 3.11
N TYR A 22 -4.67 16.82 4.38
CA TYR A 22 -4.08 16.07 5.48
C TYR A 22 -4.40 14.57 5.32
N ASP A 23 -3.37 13.73 5.20
CA ASP A 23 -3.53 12.29 5.03
C ASP A 23 -2.44 11.47 5.76
N HIS A 24 -2.53 10.15 5.64
CA HIS A 24 -1.60 9.20 6.26
C HIS A 24 -0.16 9.32 5.75
N GLY A 25 0.07 9.93 4.58
CA GLY A 25 1.40 10.14 4.00
C GLY A 25 2.36 10.88 4.95
N ARG A 26 1.82 11.80 5.75
CA ARG A 26 2.57 12.57 6.77
C ARG A 26 3.19 11.72 7.88
N PHE A 27 2.68 10.51 8.10
CA PHE A 27 3.13 9.61 9.17
C PHE A 27 4.14 8.56 8.69
N VAL A 28 4.40 8.48 7.38
CA VAL A 28 5.16 7.39 6.76
C VAL A 28 6.27 7.90 5.86
N TYR A 29 6.05 8.98 5.12
CA TYR A 29 7.10 9.56 4.31
C TYR A 29 8.02 10.43 5.18
N LYS A 30 9.33 10.18 5.07
CA LYS A 30 10.36 11.04 5.66
C LYS A 30 10.29 12.47 5.13
N ASN A 31 9.99 12.63 3.84
CA ASN A 31 9.79 13.92 3.18
C ASN A 31 8.35 13.96 2.63
N HIS A 32 7.56 14.95 3.01
CA HIS A 32 6.17 15.07 2.61
C HIS A 32 5.84 16.52 2.20
N ILE A 33 5.19 16.67 1.04
CA ILE A 33 4.71 17.94 0.52
C ILE A 33 3.21 18.04 0.81
N ASP A 34 2.82 19.06 1.55
CA ASP A 34 1.43 19.34 1.89
C ASP A 34 0.83 20.38 0.95
N GLY A 35 -0.49 20.32 0.76
CA GLY A 35 -1.24 21.38 0.06
C GLY A 35 -1.01 21.40 -1.45
N ILE A 36 -0.70 20.25 -2.05
CA ILE A 36 -0.63 20.14 -3.51
C ILE A 36 -2.01 20.48 -4.10
N PRO A 37 -2.10 21.32 -5.15
CA PRO A 37 -3.38 21.65 -5.78
C PRO A 37 -4.20 20.40 -6.13
N PHE A 38 -5.52 20.46 -5.97
CA PHE A 38 -6.38 19.35 -6.39
C PHE A 38 -6.36 19.20 -7.91
N ILE A 39 -6.15 17.98 -8.36
CA ILE A 39 -6.30 17.62 -9.77
C ILE A 39 -7.65 16.93 -9.98
N THR A 40 -8.43 17.47 -10.90
CA THR A 40 -9.74 16.96 -11.31
C THR A 40 -9.81 16.92 -12.83
N ASP A 41 -10.86 16.30 -13.36
CA ASP A 41 -11.07 16.27 -14.81
C ASP A 41 -11.25 17.70 -15.40
N SER A 42 -11.63 18.69 -14.57
CA SER A 42 -11.78 20.10 -14.93
C SER A 42 -10.53 20.96 -14.69
N SER A 43 -9.42 20.40 -14.20
CA SER A 43 -8.18 21.17 -14.02
C SER A 43 -7.66 21.71 -15.36
N ASP A 44 -7.10 22.91 -15.32
CA ASP A 44 -6.64 23.68 -16.47
C ASP A 44 -5.17 24.06 -16.36
N ASP A 45 -4.74 25.06 -17.13
CA ASP A 45 -3.36 25.50 -17.19
C ASP A 45 -2.86 26.13 -15.88
N SER A 46 -3.76 26.68 -15.05
CA SER A 46 -3.38 27.22 -13.73
C SER A 46 -2.86 26.11 -12.83
N PHE A 47 -3.52 24.95 -12.83
CA PHE A 47 -3.08 23.78 -12.07
C PHE A 47 -1.66 23.37 -12.45
N ILE A 48 -1.34 23.32 -13.74
CA ILE A 48 -0.02 22.87 -14.22
C ILE A 48 1.08 23.83 -13.80
N ASN A 49 0.83 25.14 -13.87
CA ASN A 49 1.80 26.14 -13.45
C ASN A 49 2.14 26.01 -11.97
N ASP A 50 1.11 25.91 -11.12
CA ASP A 50 1.29 25.72 -9.67
C ASP A 50 1.98 24.38 -9.36
N PHE A 51 1.60 23.32 -10.06
CA PHE A 51 2.18 21.99 -9.87
C PHE A 51 3.66 21.95 -10.31
N ASN A 52 4.01 22.55 -11.44
CA ASN A 52 5.41 22.64 -11.89
C ASN A 52 6.27 23.45 -10.93
N ALA A 53 5.76 24.55 -10.37
CA ALA A 53 6.49 25.31 -9.35
C ALA A 53 6.84 24.44 -8.12
N ILE A 54 5.94 23.55 -7.71
CA ILE A 54 6.20 22.56 -6.65
C ILE A 54 7.27 21.55 -7.09
N LEU A 55 7.15 20.99 -8.30
CA LEU A 55 8.11 19.99 -8.82
C LEU A 55 9.53 20.58 -8.88
N GLU A 56 9.67 21.81 -9.36
CA GLU A 56 10.96 22.51 -9.45
C GLU A 56 11.53 22.86 -8.08
N HIS A 57 10.69 23.39 -7.16
CA HIS A 57 11.12 23.75 -5.81
C HIS A 57 11.68 22.56 -5.02
N TYR A 58 11.06 21.38 -5.17
CA TYR A 58 11.49 20.16 -4.48
C TYR A 58 12.45 19.29 -5.31
N HIS A 59 12.85 19.75 -6.51
CA HIS A 59 13.72 19.01 -7.44
C HIS A 59 13.20 17.60 -7.73
N ILE A 60 11.94 17.50 -8.16
CA ILE A 60 11.28 16.22 -8.47
C ILE A 60 11.64 15.78 -9.89
N ASP A 61 12.29 14.63 -10.03
CA ASP A 61 12.62 14.05 -11.35
C ASP A 61 11.46 13.22 -11.95
N TYR A 62 10.69 12.54 -11.09
CA TYR A 62 9.65 11.59 -11.47
C TYR A 62 8.36 11.79 -10.67
N ILE A 63 7.22 11.73 -11.36
CA ILE A 63 5.89 11.74 -10.74
C ILE A 63 5.27 10.36 -10.84
N TYR A 64 4.98 9.71 -9.71
CA TYR A 64 4.34 8.39 -9.68
C TYR A 64 2.93 8.44 -9.07
N PRO A 65 1.89 8.73 -9.88
CA PRO A 65 0.52 8.83 -9.38
C PRO A 65 -0.08 7.45 -9.07
N SER A 66 -0.90 7.37 -8.03
CA SER A 66 -1.53 6.12 -7.58
C SER A 66 -3.04 6.02 -7.85
N MET A 67 -3.63 7.02 -8.51
CA MET A 67 -5.07 7.07 -8.79
C MET A 67 -5.33 7.29 -10.29
N ASP A 68 -6.21 6.49 -10.88
CA ASP A 68 -6.58 6.55 -12.31
C ASP A 68 -6.95 7.95 -12.80
N GLY A 69 -7.72 8.74 -12.02
CA GLY A 69 -8.06 10.12 -12.41
C GLY A 69 -6.85 11.05 -12.47
N VAL A 70 -5.94 10.92 -11.51
CA VAL A 70 -4.67 11.67 -11.48
C VAL A 70 -3.77 11.24 -12.63
N VAL A 71 -3.64 9.93 -12.86
CA VAL A 71 -2.88 9.34 -13.97
C VAL A 71 -3.38 9.88 -15.31
N TYR A 72 -4.70 9.83 -15.53
CA TYR A 72 -5.34 10.35 -16.74
C TYR A 72 -5.05 11.83 -16.96
N LYS A 73 -5.30 12.66 -15.94
CA LYS A 73 -5.19 14.12 -16.08
C LYS A 73 -3.73 14.59 -16.19
N LEU A 74 -2.80 13.96 -15.47
CA LEU A 74 -1.37 14.25 -15.66
C LEU A 74 -0.86 13.77 -17.03
N ALA A 75 -1.38 12.65 -17.56
CA ALA A 75 -1.01 12.18 -18.89
C ALA A 75 -1.45 13.15 -19.99
N GLU A 76 -2.62 13.78 -19.84
CA GLU A 76 -3.08 14.89 -20.70
C GLU A 76 -2.06 16.04 -20.73
N PHE A 77 -1.40 16.29 -19.60
CA PHE A 77 -0.43 17.36 -19.42
C PHE A 77 1.02 16.92 -19.56
N SER A 78 1.28 15.67 -19.94
CA SER A 78 2.62 15.04 -19.87
C SER A 78 3.73 15.85 -20.55
N GLN A 79 3.45 16.48 -21.69
CA GLN A 79 4.43 17.29 -22.43
C GLN A 79 4.77 18.64 -21.76
N ARG A 80 4.00 19.04 -20.74
CA ARG A 80 4.13 20.32 -20.05
C ARG A 80 4.60 20.17 -18.60
N LEU A 81 4.79 18.95 -18.12
CA LEU A 81 5.28 18.69 -16.77
C LEU A 81 6.79 18.93 -16.68
N ALA A 82 7.24 19.57 -15.61
CA ALA A 82 8.67 19.77 -15.32
C ALA A 82 9.41 18.48 -14.93
N ALA A 83 8.67 17.38 -14.70
CA ALA A 83 9.18 16.09 -14.28
C ALA A 83 8.62 14.95 -15.14
N THR A 84 9.32 13.81 -15.18
CA THR A 84 8.88 12.64 -15.95
C THR A 84 7.68 11.98 -15.28
N LEU A 85 6.56 11.90 -15.99
CA LEU A 85 5.39 11.16 -15.52
C LEU A 85 5.60 9.64 -15.67
N ILE A 86 5.48 8.91 -14.57
CA ILE A 86 5.42 7.44 -14.57
C ILE A 86 3.99 7.01 -14.87
N ALA A 87 3.66 6.98 -16.17
CA ALA A 87 2.39 6.53 -16.72
C ALA A 87 2.58 6.17 -18.21
N PRO A 88 1.68 5.38 -18.82
CA PRO A 88 1.61 5.25 -20.27
C PRO A 88 1.06 6.53 -20.92
N ASP A 89 0.94 6.53 -22.25
CA ASP A 89 0.45 7.68 -23.00
C ASP A 89 -1.01 8.07 -22.68
N PHE A 90 -1.39 9.29 -23.09
CA PHE A 90 -2.73 9.82 -22.84
C PHE A 90 -3.84 8.97 -23.47
N PHE A 91 -3.61 8.40 -24.65
CA PHE A 91 -4.59 7.51 -25.27
C PHE A 91 -4.90 6.31 -24.34
N THR A 92 -3.85 5.64 -23.87
CA THR A 92 -3.94 4.48 -22.98
C THR A 92 -4.64 4.82 -21.68
N THR A 93 -4.26 5.92 -21.02
CA THR A 93 -4.90 6.33 -19.78
C THR A 93 -6.36 6.75 -19.99
N SER A 94 -6.70 7.35 -21.13
CA SER A 94 -8.08 7.73 -21.48
C SER A 94 -8.99 6.53 -21.69
N VAL A 95 -8.47 5.44 -22.29
CA VAL A 95 -9.20 4.19 -22.46
C VAL A 95 -9.40 3.54 -21.09
N CYS A 96 -8.35 3.43 -20.28
CA CYS A 96 -8.44 2.85 -18.93
C CYS A 96 -9.39 3.62 -18.00
N ARG A 97 -9.52 4.94 -18.17
CA ARG A 97 -10.38 5.80 -17.35
C ARG A 97 -11.87 5.56 -17.58
N SER A 98 -12.28 5.20 -18.80
CA SER A 98 -13.68 5.00 -19.21
C SER A 98 -13.96 3.53 -19.53
N LYS A 99 -14.94 2.97 -18.85
CA LYS A 99 -15.36 1.57 -19.06
C LYS A 99 -15.98 1.38 -20.43
N ARG A 100 -16.75 2.35 -20.91
CA ARG A 100 -17.28 2.37 -22.29
C ARG A 100 -16.17 2.33 -23.32
N LYS A 101 -15.16 3.22 -23.21
CA LYS A 101 -14.01 3.20 -24.13
C LYS A 101 -13.26 1.88 -24.07
N THR A 102 -13.08 1.31 -22.87
CA THR A 102 -12.49 -0.03 -22.71
C THR A 102 -13.33 -1.08 -23.43
N TYR A 103 -14.64 -1.14 -23.20
CA TYR A 103 -15.50 -2.13 -23.83
C TYR A 103 -15.56 -1.95 -25.34
N ASP A 104 -15.69 -0.72 -25.84
CA ASP A 104 -15.71 -0.43 -27.27
C ASP A 104 -14.43 -0.89 -27.98
N LEU A 105 -13.27 -0.70 -27.34
CA LEU A 105 -11.99 -1.14 -27.87
C LEU A 105 -11.86 -2.67 -27.89
N PHE A 106 -12.38 -3.35 -26.87
CA PHE A 106 -12.11 -4.78 -26.66
C PHE A 106 -13.27 -5.73 -27.03
N LYS A 107 -14.51 -5.26 -27.19
CA LYS A 107 -15.70 -6.11 -27.39
C LYS A 107 -15.66 -7.06 -28.59
N HIS A 108 -14.84 -6.75 -29.60
CA HIS A 108 -14.68 -7.58 -30.79
C HIS A 108 -13.53 -8.59 -30.69
N ILE A 109 -12.74 -8.55 -29.61
CA ILE A 109 -11.55 -9.40 -29.42
C ILE A 109 -11.52 -10.12 -28.06
N LEU A 110 -12.28 -9.63 -27.07
CA LEU A 110 -12.42 -10.18 -25.74
C LEU A 110 -13.90 -10.19 -25.34
N VAL A 111 -14.27 -11.08 -24.42
CA VAL A 111 -15.59 -11.05 -23.80
C VAL A 111 -15.65 -9.84 -22.87
N VAL A 112 -16.67 -8.99 -23.05
CA VAL A 112 -16.97 -7.85 -22.18
C VAL A 112 -18.42 -7.97 -21.70
N PRO A 113 -18.80 -7.35 -20.57
CA PRO A 113 -20.18 -7.34 -20.14
C PRO A 113 -21.08 -6.67 -21.19
N LYS A 114 -22.22 -7.29 -21.52
CA LYS A 114 -23.26 -6.66 -22.34
C LYS A 114 -23.77 -5.38 -21.67
N GLU A 115 -23.75 -4.28 -22.41
CA GLU A 115 -24.34 -2.99 -22.02
C GLU A 115 -25.74 -2.85 -22.62
N TYR A 116 -26.68 -2.37 -21.82
CA TYR A 116 -28.02 -1.99 -22.22
C TYR A 116 -28.09 -0.45 -22.26
N MET A 117 -28.55 0.11 -23.39
CA MET A 117 -28.59 1.57 -23.57
C MET A 117 -29.83 2.18 -22.91
N SER A 118 -30.84 1.36 -22.63
CA SER A 118 -32.08 1.77 -21.98
C SER A 118 -32.63 0.66 -21.08
N PRO A 119 -33.48 0.99 -20.08
CA PRO A 119 -34.15 -0.01 -19.26
C PRO A 119 -35.00 -1.00 -20.07
N ASP A 120 -35.59 -0.56 -21.18
CA ASP A 120 -36.48 -1.38 -22.01
C ASP A 120 -35.72 -2.46 -22.81
N GLU A 121 -34.40 -2.33 -22.97
CA GLU A 121 -33.53 -3.34 -23.59
C GLU A 121 -33.13 -4.48 -22.63
N VAL A 122 -33.45 -4.37 -21.34
CA VAL A 122 -33.04 -5.35 -20.33
C VAL A 122 -33.81 -6.66 -20.52
N GLU A 123 -33.08 -7.70 -20.90
CA GLU A 123 -33.64 -9.04 -21.18
C GLU A 123 -33.85 -9.88 -19.92
N SER A 124 -33.01 -9.69 -18.89
CA SER A 124 -33.04 -10.49 -17.68
C SER A 124 -32.48 -9.73 -16.48
N PHE A 125 -33.03 -9.99 -15.30
CA PHE A 125 -32.53 -9.48 -14.02
C PHE A 125 -31.85 -10.58 -13.20
N PRO A 126 -30.91 -10.23 -12.29
CA PRO A 126 -30.46 -8.87 -11.98
C PRO A 126 -29.58 -8.24 -13.08
N VAL A 127 -29.48 -6.90 -13.06
CA VAL A 127 -28.49 -6.12 -13.83
C VAL A 127 -27.55 -5.37 -12.89
N PHE A 128 -26.35 -5.08 -13.38
CA PHE A 128 -25.34 -4.35 -12.63
C PHE A 128 -25.26 -2.90 -13.13
N LEU A 129 -25.34 -1.95 -12.20
CA LEU A 129 -25.25 -0.52 -12.49
C LEU A 129 -23.92 0.02 -11.98
N LYS A 130 -23.20 0.76 -12.83
CA LYS A 130 -21.96 1.46 -12.41
C LYS A 130 -21.71 2.74 -13.20
N PRO A 131 -21.03 3.74 -12.64
CA PRO A 131 -20.54 4.89 -13.40
C PRO A 131 -19.49 4.46 -14.43
N ASP A 132 -19.52 5.10 -15.61
CA ASP A 132 -18.50 4.90 -16.64
C ASP A 132 -17.09 5.20 -16.12
N VAL A 133 -16.96 6.37 -15.47
CA VAL A 133 -15.74 6.81 -14.81
C VAL A 133 -15.91 6.70 -13.30
N GLY A 134 -15.01 5.99 -12.62
CA GLY A 134 -15.11 5.78 -11.17
C GLY A 134 -14.02 4.87 -10.61
N GLN A 135 -13.96 4.74 -9.28
CA GLN A 135 -12.99 3.92 -8.55
C GLN A 135 -13.61 3.27 -7.32
N GLY A 136 -12.99 2.20 -6.81
CA GLY A 136 -13.31 1.64 -5.49
C GLY A 136 -14.74 1.13 -5.34
N SER A 137 -15.38 0.72 -6.43
CA SER A 137 -16.81 0.35 -6.46
C SER A 137 -17.77 1.46 -6.01
N ALA A 138 -17.34 2.72 -5.98
CA ALA A 138 -18.20 3.84 -5.63
C ALA A 138 -19.33 4.00 -6.66
N GLY A 139 -20.57 4.12 -6.17
CA GLY A 139 -21.74 4.32 -7.02
C GLY A 139 -22.22 3.08 -7.76
N THR A 140 -21.72 1.87 -7.44
CA THR A 140 -22.24 0.64 -8.05
C THR A 140 -23.46 0.09 -7.33
N GLN A 141 -24.43 -0.44 -8.07
CA GLN A 141 -25.67 -1.04 -7.55
C GLN A 141 -26.01 -2.33 -8.30
N VAL A 142 -26.78 -3.20 -7.67
CA VAL A 142 -27.42 -4.36 -8.33
C VAL A 142 -28.92 -4.12 -8.33
N ALA A 143 -29.52 -3.98 -9.52
CA ALA A 143 -30.97 -3.90 -9.65
C ALA A 143 -31.52 -5.31 -9.92
N ARG A 144 -32.43 -5.77 -9.08
CA ARG A 144 -33.04 -7.11 -9.15
C ARG A 144 -34.34 -7.15 -9.96
N ASP A 145 -34.88 -6.00 -10.29
CA ASP A 145 -36.11 -5.83 -11.06
C ASP A 145 -36.14 -4.43 -11.72
N MET A 146 -37.17 -4.20 -12.54
CA MET A 146 -37.37 -2.95 -13.29
C MET A 146 -37.58 -1.74 -12.38
N ASP A 147 -38.22 -1.92 -11.23
CA ASP A 147 -38.52 -0.81 -10.32
C ASP A 147 -37.24 -0.33 -9.63
N GLN A 148 -36.38 -1.25 -9.18
CA GLN A 148 -35.05 -0.93 -8.67
C GLN A 148 -34.18 -0.25 -9.72
N LEU A 149 -34.21 -0.76 -10.96
CA LEU A 149 -33.46 -0.16 -12.07
C LEU A 149 -33.87 1.30 -12.30
N LYS A 150 -35.18 1.56 -12.44
CA LYS A 150 -35.73 2.92 -12.60
C LYS A 150 -35.42 3.81 -11.41
N PHE A 151 -35.47 3.27 -10.19
CA PHE A 151 -35.12 3.99 -8.98
C PHE A 151 -33.67 4.49 -9.00
N TYR A 152 -32.70 3.59 -9.28
CA TYR A 152 -31.28 3.96 -9.30
C TYR A 152 -30.95 4.92 -10.46
N LEU A 153 -31.54 4.74 -11.64
CA LEU A 153 -31.35 5.66 -12.76
C LEU A 153 -31.96 7.04 -12.51
N LYS A 154 -33.07 7.12 -11.76
CA LYS A 154 -33.62 8.41 -11.32
C LYS A 154 -32.66 9.15 -10.39
N GLN A 155 -31.95 8.43 -9.51
CA GLN A 155 -30.95 9.02 -8.62
C GLN A 155 -29.68 9.43 -9.38
N ASN A 156 -29.25 8.63 -10.34
CA ASN A 156 -28.10 8.93 -11.18
C ASN A 156 -28.33 8.45 -12.63
N PRO A 157 -28.76 9.35 -13.53
CA PRO A 157 -29.00 9.02 -14.94
C PRO A 157 -27.75 8.63 -15.73
N SER A 158 -26.55 8.86 -15.20
CA SER A 158 -25.27 8.57 -15.87
C SER A 158 -24.77 7.13 -15.68
N LEU A 159 -25.48 6.31 -14.89
CA LEU A 159 -25.09 4.92 -14.65
C LEU A 159 -25.21 4.10 -15.95
N MET A 160 -24.19 3.30 -16.24
CA MET A 160 -24.24 2.25 -17.25
C MET A 160 -25.09 1.11 -16.73
N ILE A 161 -25.91 0.50 -17.60
CA ILE A 161 -26.68 -0.71 -17.31
C ILE A 161 -25.96 -1.88 -17.94
N LEU A 162 -25.51 -2.84 -17.14
CA LEU A 162 -24.72 -3.98 -17.59
C LEU A 162 -25.38 -5.30 -17.18
N GLU A 163 -25.11 -6.36 -17.95
CA GLU A 163 -25.44 -7.71 -17.48
C GLU A 163 -24.81 -7.99 -16.11
N TYR A 164 -25.50 -8.79 -15.31
CA TYR A 164 -24.97 -9.24 -14.03
C TYR A 164 -24.07 -10.46 -14.23
N LEU A 165 -22.83 -10.35 -13.75
CA LEU A 165 -21.85 -11.44 -13.78
C LEU A 165 -21.80 -12.15 -12.42
N PRO A 166 -22.27 -13.41 -12.31
CA PRO A 166 -22.47 -14.08 -11.02
C PRO A 166 -21.22 -14.82 -10.50
N GLY A 167 -20.24 -15.11 -11.34
CA GLY A 167 -19.12 -15.98 -10.98
C GLY A 167 -17.96 -15.24 -10.30
N LYS A 168 -16.81 -15.92 -10.22
CA LYS A 168 -15.63 -15.43 -9.49
C LYS A 168 -15.01 -14.21 -10.16
N GLU A 169 -14.45 -13.33 -9.34
CA GLU A 169 -13.75 -12.11 -9.77
C GLU A 169 -12.25 -12.24 -9.53
N TYR A 170 -11.46 -11.86 -10.53
CA TYR A 170 -10.00 -11.94 -10.54
C TYR A 170 -9.40 -10.57 -10.81
N THR A 171 -8.22 -10.33 -10.25
CA THR A 171 -7.33 -9.26 -10.70
C THR A 171 -6.07 -9.89 -11.28
N VAL A 172 -5.68 -9.45 -12.47
CA VAL A 172 -4.46 -9.90 -13.14
C VAL A 172 -3.48 -8.73 -13.18
N ASP A 173 -2.46 -8.80 -12.34
CA ASP A 173 -1.37 -7.81 -12.29
C ASP A 173 -0.35 -8.13 -13.40
N CYS A 174 0.10 -7.10 -14.10
CA CYS A 174 0.96 -7.21 -15.28
C CYS A 174 2.16 -6.26 -15.18
N PHE A 175 3.21 -6.57 -15.93
CA PHE A 175 4.35 -5.68 -16.14
C PHE A 175 4.76 -5.67 -17.60
N THR A 176 4.80 -4.48 -18.20
CA THR A 176 5.29 -4.26 -19.57
C THR A 176 6.59 -3.48 -19.52
N ASN A 177 7.63 -3.96 -20.19
CA ASN A 177 8.94 -3.32 -20.16
C ASN A 177 9.01 -2.08 -21.06
N ARG A 178 10.19 -1.45 -21.11
CA ARG A 178 10.43 -0.25 -21.95
C ARG A 178 10.28 -0.50 -23.45
N ALA A 179 10.47 -1.74 -23.91
CA ALA A 179 10.31 -2.14 -25.31
C ALA A 179 8.86 -2.48 -25.68
N GLY A 180 7.90 -2.35 -24.74
CA GLY A 180 6.50 -2.70 -24.96
C GLY A 180 6.20 -4.19 -24.84
N ARG A 181 7.16 -5.01 -24.42
CA ARG A 181 6.98 -6.46 -24.21
C ARG A 181 6.32 -6.71 -22.86
N LEU A 182 5.28 -7.54 -22.86
CA LEU A 182 4.70 -8.07 -21.63
C LEU A 182 5.68 -9.07 -21.00
N VAL A 183 6.10 -8.79 -19.77
CA VAL A 183 7.14 -9.56 -19.07
C VAL A 183 6.57 -10.36 -17.90
N PHE A 184 5.48 -9.88 -17.29
CA PHE A 184 4.83 -10.56 -16.18
C PHE A 184 3.31 -10.51 -16.32
N VAL A 185 2.66 -11.63 -15.97
CA VAL A 185 1.20 -11.76 -15.84
C VAL A 185 0.92 -12.67 -14.64
N GLY A 186 0.29 -12.12 -13.61
CA GLY A 186 -0.05 -12.83 -12.38
C GLY A 186 -1.50 -12.64 -11.98
N GLY A 187 -2.25 -13.74 -11.93
CA GLY A 187 -3.63 -13.75 -11.47
C GLY A 187 -3.76 -13.92 -9.95
N ARG A 188 -4.73 -13.22 -9.36
CA ARG A 188 -5.15 -13.42 -7.97
C ARG A 188 -6.65 -13.28 -7.82
N ASP A 189 -7.20 -14.05 -6.91
CA ASP A 189 -8.61 -13.96 -6.56
C ASP A 189 -8.91 -12.71 -5.71
N ARG A 190 -10.19 -12.50 -5.46
CA ARG A 190 -10.70 -11.41 -4.63
C ARG A 190 -11.68 -11.96 -3.58
N LYS A 191 -11.22 -12.94 -2.78
CA LYS A 191 -12.04 -13.65 -1.76
C LYS A 191 -12.85 -12.72 -0.85
N ARG A 192 -12.25 -11.61 -0.41
CA ARG A 192 -12.93 -10.59 0.40
C ARG A 192 -12.61 -9.20 -0.11
N ILE A 193 -13.65 -8.42 -0.39
CA ILE A 193 -13.56 -7.05 -0.91
C ILE A 193 -14.14 -6.09 0.11
N LYS A 194 -13.47 -4.96 0.35
CA LYS A 194 -13.98 -3.83 1.13
C LYS A 194 -13.62 -2.53 0.41
N SER A 195 -14.62 -1.68 0.16
CA SER A 195 -14.45 -0.40 -0.57
C SER A 195 -13.72 -0.57 -1.92
N GLY A 196 -14.07 -1.62 -2.68
CA GLY A 196 -13.47 -1.94 -3.98
C GLY A 196 -12.03 -2.48 -3.95
N ILE A 197 -11.44 -2.63 -2.76
CA ILE A 197 -10.09 -3.18 -2.58
C ILE A 197 -10.22 -4.62 -2.08
N SER A 198 -9.49 -5.55 -2.71
CA SER A 198 -9.34 -6.91 -2.17
C SER A 198 -8.47 -6.85 -0.90
N ILE A 199 -9.10 -7.21 0.22
CA ILE A 199 -8.47 -7.29 1.55
C ILE A 199 -8.05 -8.70 1.91
N ASN A 200 -8.52 -9.70 1.16
CA ASN A 200 -8.00 -11.06 1.17
C ASN A 200 -7.80 -11.54 -0.27
N ALA A 201 -6.65 -12.18 -0.54
CA ALA A 201 -6.30 -12.70 -1.85
C ALA A 201 -5.40 -13.94 -1.77
N THR A 202 -5.66 -14.93 -2.62
CA THR A 202 -4.73 -16.01 -2.97
C THR A 202 -4.41 -16.01 -4.46
N GLN A 203 -3.35 -16.70 -4.85
CA GLN A 203 -2.97 -16.82 -6.25
C GLN A 203 -4.05 -17.56 -7.04
N ALA A 204 -4.37 -17.04 -8.22
CA ALA A 204 -5.31 -17.66 -9.14
C ALA A 204 -4.59 -18.04 -10.43
N TYR A 205 -4.86 -19.23 -10.93
CA TYR A 205 -4.33 -19.73 -12.18
C TYR A 205 -5.48 -19.90 -13.17
N HIS A 206 -5.32 -19.36 -14.37
CA HIS A 206 -6.27 -19.52 -15.46
C HIS A 206 -5.56 -19.32 -16.79
N ASP A 207 -5.75 -20.26 -17.73
CA ASP A 207 -5.00 -20.30 -19.00
C ASP A 207 -5.22 -19.06 -19.88
N GLN A 208 -6.39 -18.42 -19.73
CA GLN A 208 -6.73 -17.21 -20.49
C GLN A 208 -6.07 -15.92 -19.96
N PHE A 209 -5.50 -15.88 -18.76
CA PHE A 209 -4.96 -14.63 -18.21
C PHE A 209 -3.87 -14.03 -19.10
N PHE A 210 -2.91 -14.85 -19.55
CA PHE A 210 -1.86 -14.41 -20.45
C PHE A 210 -2.42 -13.94 -21.80
N PHE A 211 -3.35 -14.71 -22.38
CA PHE A 211 -3.99 -14.35 -23.65
C PHE A 211 -4.70 -12.98 -23.57
N VAL A 212 -5.49 -12.76 -22.52
CA VAL A 212 -6.19 -11.48 -22.32
C VAL A 212 -5.19 -10.33 -22.13
N ALA A 213 -4.14 -10.55 -21.32
CA ALA A 213 -3.11 -9.55 -21.06
C ALA A 213 -2.37 -9.14 -22.35
N GLU A 214 -2.00 -10.10 -23.18
CA GLU A 214 -1.37 -9.86 -24.49
C GLU A 214 -2.29 -9.05 -25.42
N LYS A 215 -3.58 -9.38 -25.50
CA LYS A 215 -4.53 -8.62 -26.32
C LYS A 215 -4.66 -7.17 -25.84
N ILE A 216 -4.73 -6.96 -24.53
CA ILE A 216 -4.76 -5.61 -23.95
C ILE A 216 -3.46 -4.84 -24.27
N ASN A 217 -2.30 -5.46 -24.01
CA ASN A 217 -0.99 -4.84 -24.24
C ASN A 217 -0.72 -4.55 -25.73
N SER A 218 -1.32 -5.31 -26.66
CA SER A 218 -1.16 -5.08 -28.10
C SER A 218 -1.88 -3.83 -28.62
N LEU A 219 -2.91 -3.35 -27.90
CA LEU A 219 -3.70 -2.17 -28.29
C LEU A 219 -3.45 -0.97 -27.40
N LEU A 220 -2.99 -1.20 -26.17
CA LEU A 220 -2.65 -0.16 -25.20
C LEU A 220 -1.14 -0.18 -24.97
N HIS A 221 -0.48 0.95 -25.16
CA HIS A 221 0.97 1.10 -24.95
C HIS A 221 1.30 1.18 -23.45
N GLN A 222 0.97 0.12 -22.72
CA GLN A 222 1.29 0.01 -21.31
C GLN A 222 2.80 0.04 -21.11
N LYS A 223 3.23 0.67 -20.01
CA LYS A 223 4.64 0.75 -19.64
C LYS A 223 4.76 0.72 -18.12
N GLY A 224 5.57 -0.20 -17.62
CA GLY A 224 5.64 -0.51 -16.20
C GLY A 224 4.51 -1.43 -15.75
N GLY A 225 4.15 -1.33 -14.47
CA GLY A 225 3.13 -2.16 -13.84
C GLY A 225 1.71 -1.61 -14.04
N TRP A 226 0.81 -2.50 -14.43
CA TRP A 226 -0.60 -2.24 -14.69
C TRP A 226 -1.43 -3.47 -14.30
N PHE A 227 -2.76 -3.38 -14.34
CA PHE A 227 -3.60 -4.56 -14.10
C PHE A 227 -4.91 -4.47 -14.87
N PHE A 228 -5.60 -5.60 -14.96
CA PHE A 228 -6.99 -5.66 -15.40
C PHE A 228 -7.79 -6.59 -14.50
N GLN A 229 -9.11 -6.46 -14.57
CA GLN A 229 -10.04 -7.28 -13.79
C GLN A 229 -10.93 -8.11 -14.71
N LEU A 230 -11.14 -9.34 -14.30
CA LEU A 230 -11.99 -10.30 -14.99
C LEU A 230 -13.05 -10.82 -14.03
N LYS A 231 -14.22 -11.16 -14.57
CA LYS A 231 -15.24 -11.86 -13.80
C LYS A 231 -15.98 -12.87 -14.65
N GLU A 232 -16.23 -14.03 -14.07
CA GLU A 232 -16.95 -15.11 -14.73
C GLU A 232 -18.42 -14.71 -14.98
N ASN A 233 -18.85 -14.83 -16.23
CA ASN A 233 -20.26 -14.68 -16.62
C ASN A 233 -21.07 -15.94 -16.25
N ALA A 234 -22.37 -15.95 -16.55
CA ALA A 234 -23.26 -17.07 -16.23
C ALA A 234 -22.89 -18.40 -16.94
N ARG A 235 -22.03 -18.36 -17.97
CA ARG A 235 -21.52 -19.52 -18.71
C ARG A 235 -20.14 -19.96 -18.21
N GLY A 236 -19.56 -19.26 -17.23
CA GLY A 236 -18.20 -19.50 -16.74
C GLY A 236 -17.09 -18.88 -17.60
N GLU A 237 -17.41 -18.02 -18.57
CA GLU A 237 -16.41 -17.33 -19.41
C GLU A 237 -15.92 -16.05 -18.70
N LEU A 238 -14.65 -15.69 -18.91
CA LEU A 238 -14.05 -14.50 -18.28
C LEU A 238 -14.39 -13.22 -19.06
N SER A 239 -15.21 -12.36 -18.45
CA SER A 239 -15.54 -11.04 -18.98
C SER A 239 -14.58 -9.96 -18.45
N LEU A 240 -14.03 -9.12 -19.33
CA LEU A 240 -13.18 -7.98 -18.99
C LEU A 240 -13.99 -6.85 -18.34
N LEU A 241 -13.70 -6.56 -17.08
CA LEU A 241 -14.42 -5.54 -16.28
C LEU A 241 -13.83 -4.14 -16.39
N GLU A 242 -12.51 -4.05 -16.30
CA GLU A 242 -11.73 -2.82 -16.34
C GLU A 242 -10.25 -3.12 -16.62
N VAL A 243 -9.56 -2.13 -17.19
CA VAL A 243 -8.11 -2.08 -17.36
C VAL A 243 -7.63 -0.81 -16.67
N ALA A 244 -6.51 -0.87 -15.96
CA ALA A 244 -5.96 0.27 -15.25
C ALA A 244 -4.48 0.48 -15.58
N ALA A 245 -4.14 1.71 -15.92
CA ALA A 245 -2.80 2.17 -16.28
C ALA A 245 -1.92 2.49 -15.06
N ARG A 246 -2.10 1.77 -13.94
CA ARG A 246 -1.42 2.00 -12.66
C ARG A 246 -1.36 0.74 -11.82
N ILE A 247 -0.61 0.81 -10.74
CA ILE A 247 -0.45 -0.29 -9.80
C ILE A 247 -1.73 -0.58 -9.02
N ALA A 248 -2.12 -1.84 -8.91
CA ALA A 248 -3.18 -2.25 -7.99
C ALA A 248 -2.73 -2.08 -6.53
N GLY A 249 -3.61 -1.60 -5.65
CA GLY A 249 -3.30 -1.52 -4.22
C GLY A 249 -2.88 -2.86 -3.62
N THR A 250 -3.44 -3.97 -4.13
CA THR A 250 -3.18 -5.35 -3.72
C THR A 250 -2.05 -6.04 -4.50
N SER A 251 -1.33 -5.31 -5.36
CA SER A 251 -0.10 -5.80 -6.02
C SER A 251 1.01 -6.22 -5.05
N THR A 252 0.92 -5.80 -3.77
CA THR A 252 1.77 -6.31 -2.68
C THR A 252 1.80 -7.84 -2.60
N PHE A 253 0.76 -8.51 -3.12
CA PHE A 253 0.71 -9.96 -3.23
C PHE A 253 1.93 -10.48 -4.01
N PHE A 254 2.13 -9.98 -5.23
CA PHE A 254 3.26 -10.38 -6.07
C PHE A 254 4.59 -9.82 -5.56
N ARG A 255 4.58 -8.68 -4.84
CA ARG A 255 5.76 -8.20 -4.11
C ARG A 255 6.23 -9.21 -3.06
N GLY A 256 5.31 -9.85 -2.34
CA GLY A 256 5.63 -10.97 -1.44
C GLY A 256 6.33 -12.10 -2.21
N LYS A 257 5.82 -12.45 -3.39
CA LYS A 257 6.41 -13.46 -4.28
C LYS A 257 7.70 -13.02 -4.99
N GLY A 258 8.26 -11.86 -4.68
CA GLY A 258 9.54 -11.37 -5.24
C GLY A 258 9.41 -10.40 -6.42
N ILE A 259 8.20 -10.14 -6.91
CA ILE A 259 7.94 -9.29 -8.08
C ILE A 259 7.48 -7.91 -7.61
N ASN A 260 8.44 -7.00 -7.43
CA ASN A 260 8.18 -5.66 -6.94
C ASN A 260 7.75 -4.70 -8.07
N LEU A 261 6.49 -4.82 -8.52
CA LEU A 261 5.96 -4.07 -9.67
C LEU A 261 6.19 -2.55 -9.62
N PRO A 262 5.97 -1.83 -8.49
CA PRO A 262 6.27 -0.40 -8.45
C PRO A 262 7.74 -0.08 -8.68
N LEU A 263 8.65 -0.85 -8.06
CA LEU A 263 10.08 -0.59 -8.18
C LEU A 263 10.59 -0.93 -9.60
N LEU A 264 10.13 -2.04 -10.18
CA LEU A 264 10.41 -2.40 -11.57
C LEU A 264 9.92 -1.31 -12.54
N THR A 265 8.76 -0.72 -12.25
CA THR A 265 8.22 0.41 -13.01
C THR A 265 9.14 1.62 -12.94
N MET A 266 9.56 2.02 -11.73
CA MET A 266 10.47 3.16 -11.56
C MET A 266 11.79 2.95 -12.30
N PHE A 267 12.37 1.75 -12.24
CA PHE A 267 13.59 1.42 -12.99
C PHE A 267 13.40 1.45 -14.51
N THR A 268 12.25 1.01 -15.01
CA THR A 268 11.90 1.09 -16.43
C THR A 268 11.86 2.53 -16.93
N PHE A 269 11.29 3.44 -16.12
CA PHE A 269 11.24 4.87 -16.44
C PHE A 269 12.60 5.55 -16.25
N ASN A 270 13.44 5.06 -15.33
CA ASN A 270 14.84 5.45 -15.18
C ASN A 270 15.76 4.80 -16.25
N GLY A 271 15.19 4.21 -17.29
CA GLY A 271 15.91 3.76 -18.48
C GLY A 271 16.45 2.34 -18.44
N GLN A 272 16.27 1.60 -17.35
CA GLN A 272 16.71 0.20 -17.27
C GLN A 272 15.88 -0.71 -18.19
N GLN A 273 16.54 -1.72 -18.75
CA GLN A 273 15.91 -2.78 -19.51
C GLN A 273 15.63 -3.96 -18.59
N ILE A 274 14.35 -4.32 -18.44
CA ILE A 274 13.88 -5.41 -17.59
C ILE A 274 13.09 -6.35 -18.49
N ASP A 275 13.69 -7.47 -18.85
CA ASP A 275 13.09 -8.45 -19.77
C ASP A 275 12.50 -9.66 -19.04
N ASP A 276 12.86 -9.87 -17.78
CA ASP A 276 12.38 -10.97 -16.97
C ASP A 276 12.13 -10.53 -15.52
N VAL A 277 11.41 -11.37 -14.78
CA VAL A 277 11.17 -11.20 -13.35
C VAL A 277 11.42 -12.52 -12.63
N LEU A 278 11.83 -12.42 -11.37
CA LEU A 278 12.07 -13.57 -10.51
C LEU A 278 10.87 -13.79 -9.59
N GLU A 279 10.17 -14.91 -9.77
CA GLU A 279 9.04 -15.30 -8.93
C GLU A 279 9.45 -16.45 -7.98
N ASN A 280 9.27 -16.22 -6.69
CA ASN A 280 9.44 -17.24 -5.66
C ASN A 280 8.25 -18.21 -5.66
N LYS A 281 8.55 -19.52 -5.67
CA LYS A 281 7.56 -20.59 -5.74
C LYS A 281 7.15 -21.07 -4.36
N TYR A 282 6.19 -20.38 -3.75
CA TYR A 282 5.51 -20.78 -2.53
C TYR A 282 4.07 -20.27 -2.51
N ASP A 283 3.22 -20.90 -1.70
CA ASP A 283 1.83 -20.49 -1.50
C ASP A 283 1.75 -19.26 -0.61
N LEU A 284 1.05 -18.23 -1.08
CA LEU A 284 0.86 -16.98 -0.36
C LEU A 284 -0.63 -16.69 -0.24
N GLU A 285 -1.06 -16.40 0.98
CA GLU A 285 -2.34 -15.76 1.26
C GLU A 285 -2.07 -14.37 1.85
N LEU A 286 -2.67 -13.35 1.25
CA LEU A 286 -2.61 -11.99 1.74
C LEU A 286 -3.90 -11.67 2.48
N ASP A 287 -3.80 -11.23 3.73
CA ASP A 287 -4.91 -10.66 4.50
C ASP A 287 -4.51 -9.26 5.01
N ARG A 288 -5.43 -8.29 4.91
CA ARG A 288 -5.17 -6.89 5.28
C ARG A 288 -5.94 -6.48 6.52
N ALA A 289 -5.20 -5.90 7.46
CA ALA A 289 -5.72 -5.15 8.58
C ALA A 289 -5.26 -3.68 8.54
N LEU A 290 -5.92 -2.84 9.32
CA LEU A 290 -5.41 -1.51 9.65
C LEU A 290 -4.31 -1.67 10.69
N TYR A 291 -3.30 -0.81 10.63
CA TYR A 291 -2.21 -0.70 11.60
C TYR A 291 -2.02 0.77 11.95
N ASN A 292 -1.44 1.05 13.11
CA ASN A 292 -1.30 2.41 13.59
C ASN A 292 0.05 2.98 13.16
N ARG A 293 0.09 4.31 13.01
CA ARG A 293 1.33 5.07 12.97
C ARG A 293 1.17 6.27 13.87
N PHE A 294 2.18 6.50 14.70
CA PHE A 294 2.15 7.53 15.71
C PHE A 294 3.16 8.61 15.36
N ARG A 295 2.82 9.83 15.74
CA ARG A 295 3.77 10.94 15.79
C ARG A 295 3.66 11.51 17.19
N ILE A 296 4.68 11.26 18.00
CA ILE A 296 4.74 11.74 19.38
C ILE A 296 5.78 12.86 19.47
N ASP A 297 5.48 13.90 20.23
CA ASP A 297 6.46 14.93 20.60
C ASP A 297 7.11 14.52 21.93
N LEU A 298 7.85 13.41 21.88
CA LEU A 298 8.56 12.86 23.03
C LEU A 298 10.06 12.92 22.77
N LYS A 299 10.79 13.57 23.66
CA LYS A 299 12.25 13.66 23.63
C LYS A 299 12.82 12.90 24.81
N TYR A 300 13.80 12.04 24.53
CA TYR A 300 14.57 11.30 25.52
C TYR A 300 15.98 11.08 24.96
N SER A 301 16.93 10.95 25.86
CA SER A 301 18.33 10.69 25.56
C SER A 301 18.81 9.37 26.15
N HIS A 302 18.05 8.74 27.04
CA HIS A 302 18.36 7.44 27.65
C HIS A 302 17.14 6.53 27.64
N VAL A 303 17.36 5.22 27.49
CA VAL A 303 16.30 4.20 27.56
C VAL A 303 16.67 3.17 28.62
N TYR A 304 15.77 2.92 29.56
CA TYR A 304 15.88 1.82 30.52
C TYR A 304 14.86 0.74 30.19
N LEU A 305 15.29 -0.51 30.10
CA LEU A 305 14.46 -1.66 29.72
C LEU A 305 14.57 -2.77 30.77
N ASP A 306 13.46 -3.42 31.11
CA ASP A 306 13.54 -4.72 31.78
C ASP A 306 13.96 -5.84 30.81
N TYR A 307 14.48 -6.92 31.36
CA TYR A 307 14.76 -8.14 30.64
C TYR A 307 13.53 -9.06 30.52
N ASP A 308 13.01 -9.50 31.67
CA ASP A 308 11.90 -10.45 31.76
C ASP A 308 10.60 -9.84 31.23
N ASP A 309 9.83 -10.66 30.50
CA ASP A 309 8.57 -10.30 29.84
C ASP A 309 8.60 -9.01 28.98
N THR A 310 9.80 -8.54 28.65
CA THR A 310 10.09 -7.27 27.97
C THR A 310 11.01 -7.45 26.78
N VAL A 311 12.32 -7.69 27.02
CA VAL A 311 13.29 -8.08 25.97
C VAL A 311 13.08 -9.54 25.58
N VAL A 312 12.67 -10.37 26.53
CA VAL A 312 12.35 -11.79 26.32
C VAL A 312 10.91 -12.04 26.77
N ILE A 313 10.08 -12.61 25.90
CA ILE A 313 8.69 -12.99 26.19
C ILE A 313 8.55 -14.48 25.90
N ASP A 314 8.00 -15.25 26.86
CA ASP A 314 7.87 -16.71 26.75
C ASP A 314 9.17 -17.42 26.36
N GLY A 315 10.30 -16.93 26.89
CA GLY A 315 11.63 -17.46 26.60
C GLY A 315 12.19 -17.12 25.20
N GLN A 316 11.45 -16.39 24.37
CA GLN A 316 11.88 -15.93 23.05
C GLN A 316 12.24 -14.46 23.06
N VAL A 317 13.21 -14.06 22.24
CA VAL A 317 13.56 -12.65 22.08
C VAL A 317 12.41 -11.91 21.43
N ASN A 318 11.96 -10.79 22.03
CA ASN A 318 10.91 -9.92 21.50
C ASN A 318 11.43 -9.13 20.28
N PRO A 319 11.03 -9.46 19.03
CA PRO A 319 11.61 -8.82 17.84
C PRO A 319 11.30 -7.32 17.76
N LEU A 320 10.16 -6.88 18.30
CA LEU A 320 9.78 -5.46 18.31
C LEU A 320 10.68 -4.66 19.25
N MET A 321 11.01 -5.23 20.41
CA MET A 321 11.96 -4.62 21.35
C MET A 321 13.35 -4.55 20.73
N ILE A 322 13.81 -5.59 20.04
CA ILE A 322 15.10 -5.56 19.34
C ILE A 322 15.10 -4.48 18.25
N ALA A 323 14.04 -4.37 17.45
CA ALA A 323 13.92 -3.29 16.46
C ALA A 323 14.02 -1.90 17.12
N PHE A 324 13.40 -1.71 18.29
CA PHE A 324 13.47 -0.48 19.05
C PHE A 324 14.89 -0.20 19.60
N ILE A 325 15.57 -1.21 20.16
CA ILE A 325 16.95 -1.09 20.62
C ILE A 325 17.88 -0.67 19.47
N PHE A 326 17.78 -1.30 18.30
CA PHE A 326 18.56 -0.91 17.13
C PHE A 326 18.21 0.50 16.61
N GLN A 327 16.96 0.94 16.75
CA GLN A 327 16.60 2.33 16.49
C GLN A 327 17.35 3.28 17.43
N CYS A 328 17.36 3.00 18.74
CA CYS A 328 18.11 3.79 19.71
C CYS A 328 19.62 3.81 19.41
N LEU A 329 20.21 2.67 19.07
CA LEU A 329 21.63 2.58 18.68
C LEU A 329 21.95 3.42 17.43
N ASN A 330 21.11 3.36 16.41
CA ASN A 330 21.25 4.20 15.20
C ASN A 330 21.15 5.70 15.51
N GLU A 331 20.38 6.06 16.53
CA GLU A 331 20.19 7.43 17.01
C GLU A 331 21.19 7.84 18.10
N GLN A 332 22.13 6.96 18.46
CA GLN A 332 23.12 7.17 19.52
C GLN A 332 22.48 7.48 20.88
N ILE A 333 21.34 6.85 21.17
CA ILE A 333 20.64 6.91 22.46
C ILE A 333 21.07 5.70 23.29
N PRO A 334 21.76 5.90 24.44
CA PRO A 334 22.14 4.81 25.33
C PRO A 334 20.96 3.95 25.81
N VAL A 335 21.17 2.64 25.79
CA VAL A 335 20.19 1.64 26.22
C VAL A 335 20.73 0.87 27.42
N HIS A 336 20.00 0.96 28.53
CA HIS A 336 20.35 0.38 29.82
C HIS A 336 19.41 -0.79 30.12
N LEU A 337 19.96 -1.99 30.33
CA LEU A 337 19.20 -3.12 30.83
C LEU A 337 19.13 -3.03 32.35
N ILE A 338 17.92 -2.99 32.93
CA ILE A 338 17.71 -2.95 34.38
C ILE A 338 16.73 -4.04 34.80
N THR A 339 17.26 -5.09 35.43
CA THR A 339 16.49 -6.31 35.67
C THR A 339 16.66 -6.88 37.07
N LYS A 340 15.61 -7.55 37.55
CA LYS A 340 15.60 -8.36 38.77
C LYS A 340 15.63 -9.86 38.46
N HIS A 341 16.09 -10.23 37.26
CA HIS A 341 16.16 -11.61 36.78
C HIS A 341 16.85 -12.52 37.81
N GLU A 342 16.30 -13.71 38.06
CA GLU A 342 16.82 -14.57 39.14
C GLU A 342 18.16 -15.24 38.79
N LYS A 343 18.42 -15.51 37.51
CA LYS A 343 19.59 -16.26 37.06
C LYS A 343 20.73 -15.35 36.62
N ASP A 344 21.80 -15.96 36.14
CA ASP A 344 22.91 -15.25 35.51
C ASP A 344 22.45 -14.59 34.19
N ILE A 345 22.21 -13.27 34.27
CA ILE A 345 21.78 -12.48 33.12
C ILE A 345 22.82 -12.47 32.00
N GLN A 346 24.12 -12.51 32.31
CA GLN A 346 25.17 -12.47 31.30
C GLN A 346 25.15 -13.76 30.46
N ALA A 347 25.01 -14.90 31.13
CA ALA A 347 24.88 -16.19 30.46
C ALA A 347 23.63 -16.28 29.58
N GLU A 348 22.49 -15.75 30.04
CA GLU A 348 21.27 -15.72 29.21
C GLU A 348 21.40 -14.80 28.00
N LEU A 349 21.99 -13.62 28.17
CA LEU A 349 22.26 -12.69 27.06
C LEU A 349 23.19 -13.32 26.03
N GLU A 350 24.25 -14.01 26.45
CA GLU A 350 25.14 -14.75 25.55
C GLU A 350 24.40 -15.85 24.79
N GLN A 351 23.61 -16.67 25.50
CA GLN A 351 22.82 -17.73 24.88
C GLN A 351 21.86 -17.19 23.81
N LYS A 352 21.27 -16.01 24.03
CA LYS A 352 20.33 -15.36 23.10
C LYS A 352 21.00 -14.41 22.11
N ARG A 353 22.34 -14.27 22.13
CA ARG A 353 23.13 -13.38 21.28
C ARG A 353 22.82 -11.89 21.45
N LEU A 354 22.67 -11.45 22.70
CA LEU A 354 22.30 -10.08 23.09
C LEU A 354 23.40 -9.33 23.88
N THR A 355 24.59 -9.93 24.07
CA THR A 355 25.67 -9.48 25.00
C THR A 355 26.25 -8.08 24.73
N HIS A 356 25.94 -7.45 23.60
CA HIS A 356 26.46 -6.13 23.22
C HIS A 356 25.37 -5.14 22.79
N LEU A 357 24.12 -5.42 23.14
CA LEU A 357 23.01 -4.52 22.80
C LEU A 357 22.78 -3.40 23.82
N PHE A 358 23.39 -3.50 25.00
CA PHE A 358 23.17 -2.60 26.12
C PHE A 358 24.47 -1.90 26.53
N ASP A 359 24.40 -0.60 26.77
CA ASP A 359 25.49 0.22 27.25
C ASP A 359 25.80 -0.04 28.73
N GLU A 360 24.76 -0.35 29.52
CA GLU A 360 24.86 -0.77 30.91
C GLU A 360 23.92 -1.96 31.19
N ILE A 361 24.39 -2.91 32.01
CA ILE A 361 23.57 -4.01 32.54
C ILE A 361 23.52 -3.88 34.06
N ILE A 362 22.36 -3.52 34.58
CA ILE A 362 22.07 -3.31 35.99
C ILE A 362 21.25 -4.50 36.50
N HIS A 363 21.94 -5.46 37.12
CA HIS A 363 21.32 -6.65 37.71
C HIS A 363 21.04 -6.43 39.20
N LEU A 364 19.77 -6.41 39.56
CA LEU A 364 19.27 -6.07 40.90
C LEU A 364 18.77 -7.28 41.67
N GLN A 365 18.89 -7.22 42.99
CA GLN A 365 18.19 -8.11 43.90
C GLN A 365 16.69 -7.82 43.89
N ARG A 366 15.87 -8.82 44.17
CA ARG A 366 14.40 -8.68 44.20
C ARG A 366 13.88 -7.59 45.13
N SER A 367 14.58 -7.33 46.23
CA SER A 367 14.23 -6.32 47.23
C SER A 367 14.60 -4.89 46.83
N GLU A 368 15.46 -4.72 45.82
CA GLU A 368 15.86 -3.41 45.34
C GLU A 368 14.78 -2.81 44.45
N GLU A 369 14.80 -1.49 44.27
CA GLU A 369 13.80 -0.78 43.47
C GLU A 369 14.45 -0.20 42.21
N LYS A 370 13.91 -0.51 41.02
CA LYS A 370 14.53 -0.11 39.75
C LYS A 370 14.72 1.40 39.64
N TYR A 371 13.73 2.17 40.12
CA TYR A 371 13.79 3.63 40.11
C TYR A 371 15.02 4.16 40.87
N VAL A 372 15.57 3.48 41.87
CA VAL A 372 16.75 4.00 42.59
C VAL A 372 17.98 4.09 41.68
N ARG A 373 18.08 3.22 40.67
CA ARG A 373 19.25 3.13 39.77
C ARG A 373 19.12 3.97 38.50
N ILE A 374 17.92 4.45 38.17
CA ILE A 374 17.70 5.35 37.03
C ILE A 374 18.21 6.76 37.39
N GLN A 375 19.22 7.25 36.70
CA GLN A 375 19.87 8.51 37.04
C GLN A 375 19.34 9.70 36.22
N GLU A 376 19.08 9.47 34.94
CA GLU A 376 18.74 10.51 33.98
C GLU A 376 17.28 10.93 34.06
N ARG A 377 17.05 12.23 33.92
CA ARG A 377 15.71 12.84 33.99
C ARG A 377 15.02 12.93 32.63
N ASP A 378 15.80 12.80 31.57
CA ASP A 378 15.39 12.75 30.17
C ASP A 378 15.47 11.31 29.62
N ALA A 379 15.15 10.34 30.47
CA ALA A 379 15.03 8.94 30.12
C ALA A 379 13.58 8.53 29.82
N ILE A 380 13.41 7.36 29.22
CA ILE A 380 12.17 6.58 29.27
C ILE A 380 12.42 5.23 29.92
N PHE A 381 11.36 4.62 30.45
CA PHE A 381 11.43 3.30 31.07
C PHE A 381 10.41 2.34 30.47
N ILE A 382 10.83 1.11 30.14
CA ILE A 382 9.98 0.09 29.53
C ILE A 382 10.02 -1.20 30.33
N ASP A 383 8.86 -1.65 30.78
CA ASP A 383 8.69 -2.80 31.68
C ASP A 383 7.22 -3.27 31.60
N ASP A 384 6.96 -4.58 31.55
CA ASP A 384 5.59 -5.11 31.54
C ASP A 384 4.87 -4.82 32.87
N SER A 385 5.61 -4.83 33.98
CA SER A 385 5.07 -4.70 35.32
C SER A 385 4.54 -3.28 35.55
N TYR A 386 3.22 -3.18 35.65
CA TYR A 386 2.55 -1.92 35.97
C TYR A 386 3.06 -1.33 37.31
N ASN A 387 3.38 -2.17 38.30
CA ASN A 387 3.86 -1.71 39.59
C ASN A 387 5.27 -1.09 39.49
N GLU A 388 6.18 -1.69 38.73
CA GLU A 388 7.53 -1.13 38.52
C GLU A 388 7.43 0.18 37.73
N ARG A 389 6.63 0.21 36.64
CA ARG A 389 6.36 1.43 35.89
C ARG A 389 5.76 2.54 36.75
N ARG A 390 4.78 2.23 37.60
CA ARG A 390 4.17 3.21 38.51
C ARG A 390 5.22 3.80 39.46
N LYS A 391 6.04 2.95 40.08
CA LYS A 391 7.12 3.40 40.98
C LYS A 391 8.11 4.31 40.26
N VAL A 392 8.54 3.95 39.05
CA VAL A 392 9.44 4.79 38.24
C VAL A 392 8.78 6.12 37.89
N PHE A 393 7.54 6.10 37.40
CA PHE A 393 6.79 7.30 37.06
C PHE A 393 6.64 8.25 38.27
N GLU A 394 6.22 7.74 39.42
CA GLU A 394 5.99 8.54 40.63
C GLU A 394 7.29 9.11 41.23
N ASN A 395 8.39 8.35 41.20
CA ASN A 395 9.65 8.75 41.84
C ASN A 395 10.61 9.50 40.92
N LYS A 396 10.51 9.31 39.59
CA LYS A 396 11.41 9.95 38.61
C LYS A 396 10.71 10.96 37.70
N GLY A 397 9.39 10.89 37.56
CA GLY A 397 8.64 11.76 36.66
C GLY A 397 8.97 11.54 35.17
N ILE A 398 9.55 10.39 34.82
CA ILE A 398 9.89 10.05 33.43
C ILE A 398 8.77 9.26 32.76
N PRO A 399 8.61 9.36 31.43
CA PRO A 399 7.63 8.55 30.69
C PRO A 399 7.92 7.05 30.81
N VAL A 400 6.86 6.27 31.00
CA VAL A 400 6.93 4.81 31.17
C VAL A 400 6.06 4.10 30.13
N PHE A 401 6.53 2.96 29.63
CA PHE A 401 5.88 2.22 28.54
C PHE A 401 5.79 0.73 28.85
N ASP A 402 4.70 0.12 28.44
CA ASP A 402 4.55 -1.33 28.39
C ASP A 402 5.06 -1.85 27.03
N THR A 403 5.28 -3.16 26.90
CA THR A 403 5.73 -3.80 25.65
C THR A 403 4.75 -3.57 24.49
N HIS A 404 3.44 -3.57 24.76
CA HIS A 404 2.42 -3.30 23.75
C HIS A 404 2.32 -1.82 23.34
N MET A 405 3.00 -0.92 24.06
CA MET A 405 3.06 0.51 23.74
C MET A 405 4.23 0.84 22.79
N LEU A 406 5.15 -0.11 22.54
CA LEU A 406 6.33 0.10 21.68
C LEU A 406 6.00 0.59 20.27
N GLU A 407 4.82 0.27 19.72
CA GLU A 407 4.39 0.71 18.39
C GLU A 407 4.46 2.25 18.24
N CYS A 408 4.25 3.01 19.32
CA CYS A 408 4.30 4.48 19.27
C CYS A 408 5.72 5.07 19.33
N LEU A 409 6.70 4.28 19.77
CA LEU A 409 8.11 4.67 19.87
C LEU A 409 8.90 4.35 18.59
N LEU A 410 8.40 3.44 17.75
CA LEU A 410 9.03 3.05 16.50
C LEU A 410 8.76 4.06 15.38
N LYS A 411 9.83 4.43 14.66
CA LYS A 411 9.82 5.43 13.59
C LYS A 411 9.64 4.83 12.20
#